data_AF-A0A8J5KYE9-F1
#
_entry.id   AF-A0A8J5KYE9-F1
#
_cell.length_a   1.000
_cell.length_b   1.000
_cell.length_c   1.000
_cell.angle_alpha   90.00
_cell.angle_beta   90.00
_cell.angle_gamma   90.00
#
_symmetry.space_group_name_H-M   'P 1'
#
loop_
_entity.id
_entity.type
_entity.pdbx_description
1 polymer ?
#
loop_
_entity_poly.entity_id
_entity_poly.type
_entity_poly.pdbx_seq_one_letter_code
_entity_poly.pdbx_strand_id
1 'polypeptide(L)'
;MHLRFYNHERILGSGPNATVVYAVERRGSTSGAGFGNIVVYDNLLRLGVETDSPIIGRNQGMGVGSSLAENSGLTNCQLVFTAGKYNGSSLAVQGLFPVAPLETVFERAITGGTGRFRLARGYLLTTEVRSTSTTLTGQLDAYITFR
;
A
#
# COMPACT_ATOMS: atom_id res chain seq x y z
N MET A 1 12.28 14.28 -7.20
CA MET A 1 12.30 14.22 -5.72
C MET A 1 12.14 12.77 -5.29
N HIS A 2 12.66 12.40 -4.11
CA HIS A 2 12.55 11.06 -3.55
C HIS A 2 12.03 11.14 -2.11
N LEU A 3 11.09 10.27 -1.78
CA LEU A 3 10.54 10.12 -0.43
C LEU A 3 10.66 8.66 -0.01
N ARG A 4 11.12 8.43 1.23
CA ARG A 4 11.13 7.11 1.86
C ARG A 4 10.29 7.13 3.13
N PHE A 5 9.40 6.17 3.26
CA PHE A 5 8.54 5.96 4.42
C PHE A 5 8.03 4.51 4.43
N TYR A 6 7.24 4.14 5.44
CA TYR A 6 6.86 2.76 5.69
C TYR A 6 5.34 2.62 5.79
N ASN A 7 4.79 1.67 5.05
CA ASN A 7 3.41 1.20 5.19
C ASN A 7 3.34 0.18 6.31
N HIS A 8 2.46 0.41 7.28
CA HIS A 8 2.18 -0.48 8.39
C HIS A 8 0.77 -1.02 8.26
N GLU A 9 0.69 -2.30 7.94
CA GLU A 9 -0.54 -3.06 7.76
C GLU A 9 -0.77 -4.00 8.94
N ARG A 10 -2.00 -4.07 9.43
CA ARG A 10 -2.50 -5.21 10.20
C ARG A 10 -3.27 -6.11 9.24
N ILE A 11 -2.74 -7.32 9.11
CA ILE A 11 -3.12 -8.29 8.08
C ILE A 11 -4.61 -8.61 8.19
N LEU A 12 -5.23 -8.87 7.05
CA LEU A 12 -6.60 -9.38 6.95
C LEU A 12 -6.84 -10.56 7.91
N GLY A 13 -7.91 -10.49 8.71
CA GLY A 13 -8.26 -11.56 9.65
C GLY A 13 -7.41 -11.60 10.93
N SER A 14 -6.47 -10.66 11.15
CA SER A 14 -5.63 -10.60 12.35
C SER A 14 -6.33 -10.13 13.63
N GLY A 15 -7.67 -9.96 13.60
CA GLY A 15 -8.50 -9.57 14.74
C GLY A 15 -9.16 -8.20 14.59
N PRO A 16 -9.67 -7.61 15.68
CA PRO A 16 -10.57 -6.43 15.64
C PRO A 16 -9.91 -5.15 15.12
N ASN A 17 -8.59 -5.12 15.04
CA ASN A 17 -7.81 -3.97 14.60
C ASN A 17 -7.19 -4.17 13.21
N ALA A 18 -7.62 -5.17 12.44
CA ALA A 18 -7.17 -5.36 11.06
C ALA A 18 -7.36 -4.07 10.25
N THR A 19 -6.36 -3.68 9.47
CA THR A 19 -6.44 -2.51 8.59
C THR A 19 -6.80 -2.88 7.16
N VAL A 20 -7.00 -4.18 6.90
CA VAL A 20 -7.42 -4.76 5.63
C VAL A 20 -8.66 -5.62 5.87
N VAL A 21 -9.68 -5.47 5.04
CA VAL A 21 -10.91 -6.26 5.10
C VAL A 21 -11.36 -6.68 3.69
N TYR A 22 -12.11 -7.78 3.61
CA TYR A 22 -12.80 -8.15 2.37
C TYR A 22 -13.95 -7.18 2.10
N ALA A 23 -13.95 -6.60 0.90
CA ALA A 23 -15.14 -6.00 0.30
C ALA A 23 -15.91 -7.03 -0.53
N VAL A 24 -15.20 -7.95 -1.18
CA VAL A 24 -15.74 -9.13 -1.86
C VAL A 24 -14.83 -10.32 -1.57
N GLU A 25 -15.43 -11.42 -1.13
CA GLU A 25 -14.73 -12.68 -0.89
C GLU A 25 -15.31 -13.77 -1.79
N ARG A 26 -14.48 -14.28 -2.72
CA ARG A 26 -14.83 -15.43 -3.55
C ARG A 26 -14.86 -16.67 -2.66
N ARG A 27 -16.00 -17.36 -2.66
CA ARG A 27 -16.15 -18.63 -1.95
C ARG A 27 -15.07 -19.62 -2.38
N GLY A 28 -14.38 -20.19 -1.39
CA GLY A 28 -13.30 -21.16 -1.62
C GLY A 28 -11.97 -20.53 -2.04
N SER A 29 -11.82 -19.19 -1.96
CA SER A 29 -10.50 -18.56 -2.01
C SER A 29 -9.70 -18.90 -0.74
N THR A 30 -8.41 -19.14 -0.91
CA THR A 30 -7.47 -19.47 0.17
C THR A 30 -6.51 -18.32 0.47
N SER A 31 -6.56 -17.22 -0.28
CA SER A 31 -5.67 -16.07 -0.13
C SER A 31 -6.44 -14.75 -0.15
N GLY A 32 -5.97 -13.76 0.62
CA GLY A 32 -6.64 -12.46 0.78
C GLY A 32 -6.93 -11.78 -0.56
N ALA A 33 -5.91 -11.56 -1.39
CA ALA A 33 -6.07 -10.98 -2.73
C ALA A 33 -6.03 -12.04 -3.86
N GLY A 34 -6.47 -13.27 -3.59
CA GLY A 34 -6.61 -14.31 -4.62
C GLY A 34 -7.66 -13.95 -5.69
N PHE A 35 -7.61 -14.63 -6.85
CA PHE A 35 -8.48 -14.31 -7.99
C PHE A 35 -9.96 -14.16 -7.58
N GLY A 36 -10.55 -13.02 -7.94
CA GLY A 36 -11.94 -12.68 -7.65
C GLY A 36 -12.20 -12.04 -6.27
N ASN A 37 -11.19 -11.98 -5.39
CA ASN A 37 -11.30 -11.25 -4.13
C ASN A 37 -11.06 -9.75 -4.34
N ILE A 38 -11.79 -8.94 -3.57
CA ILE A 38 -11.55 -7.49 -3.44
C ILE A 38 -11.33 -7.19 -1.96
N VAL A 39 -10.19 -6.59 -1.65
CA VAL A 39 -9.87 -6.08 -0.32
C VAL A 39 -9.83 -4.56 -0.33
N VAL A 40 -10.28 -3.94 0.75
CA VAL A 40 -10.07 -2.51 1.02
C VAL A 40 -9.16 -2.37 2.22
N TYR A 41 -8.34 -1.32 2.23
CA TYR A 41 -7.38 -1.10 3.30
C TYR A 41 -7.19 0.37 3.66
N ASP A 42 -6.87 0.59 4.93
CA ASP A 42 -6.50 1.88 5.50
C ASP A 42 -5.29 1.74 6.44
N ASN A 43 -4.12 1.61 5.83
CA ASN A 43 -2.85 1.34 6.51
C ASN A 43 -2.20 2.63 7.02
N LEU A 44 -1.41 2.53 8.09
CA LEU A 44 -0.64 3.68 8.59
C LEU A 44 0.60 3.91 7.73
N LEU A 45 0.94 5.17 7.47
CA LEU A 45 2.26 5.55 6.96
C LEU A 45 3.10 6.11 8.10
N ARG A 46 4.32 5.60 8.26
CA ARG A 46 5.28 6.03 9.30
C ARG A 46 6.65 6.40 8.73
N LEU A 47 7.41 7.18 9.49
CA LEU A 47 8.80 7.51 9.14
C LEU A 47 9.76 6.33 9.29
N GLY A 48 9.46 5.35 10.15
CA GLY A 48 10.34 4.23 10.45
C GLY A 48 9.65 2.86 10.34
N VAL A 49 10.48 1.82 10.38
CA VAL A 49 10.04 0.42 10.46
C VAL A 49 9.38 0.12 11.80
N GLU A 50 9.80 0.81 12.86
CA GLU A 50 9.30 0.56 14.22
C GLU A 50 7.87 1.08 14.42
N THR A 51 7.10 0.36 15.22
CA THR A 51 5.67 0.61 15.45
C THR A 51 5.38 1.87 16.27
N ASP A 52 6.37 2.41 16.96
CA ASP A 52 6.32 3.66 17.71
C ASP A 52 6.83 4.86 16.90
N SER A 53 7.40 4.63 15.72
CA SER A 53 7.91 5.71 14.86
C SER A 53 6.80 6.68 14.42
N PRO A 54 7.10 7.97 14.18
CA PRO A 54 6.06 8.96 13.92
C PRO A 54 5.14 8.59 12.74
N ILE A 55 3.83 8.73 12.96
CA ILE A 55 2.81 8.60 11.91
C ILE A 55 2.84 9.87 11.06
N ILE A 56 2.88 9.70 9.73
CA ILE A 56 2.94 10.79 8.77
C ILE A 56 1.76 10.85 7.82
N GLY A 57 0.91 9.83 7.83
CA GLY A 57 -0.17 9.71 6.88
C GLY A 57 -0.85 8.34 6.88
N ARG A 58 -1.61 8.10 5.81
CA ARG A 58 -2.36 6.87 5.58
C ARG A 58 -2.18 6.38 4.15
N ASN A 59 -2.17 5.07 3.96
CA ASN A 59 -2.26 4.44 2.65
C ASN A 59 -3.65 3.81 2.53
N GLN A 60 -4.50 4.47 1.76
CA GLN A 60 -5.92 4.14 1.63
C GLN A 60 -6.19 3.64 0.22
N GLY A 61 -6.78 2.47 0.07
CA GLY A 61 -7.01 1.92 -1.25
C GLY A 61 -7.71 0.58 -1.27
N MET A 62 -7.58 -0.08 -2.42
CA MET A 62 -8.10 -1.42 -2.66
C MET A 62 -7.11 -2.28 -3.42
N GLY A 63 -7.22 -3.59 -3.19
CA GLY A 63 -6.54 -4.62 -3.95
C GLY A 63 -7.57 -5.57 -4.55
N VAL A 64 -7.35 -5.98 -5.79
CA VAL A 64 -8.21 -6.91 -6.53
C VAL A 64 -7.35 -8.09 -6.98
N GLY A 65 -7.75 -9.30 -6.63
CA GLY A 65 -7.16 -10.50 -7.21
C GLY A 65 -7.54 -10.62 -8.68
N SER A 66 -6.66 -10.15 -9.56
CA SER A 66 -6.90 -10.04 -11.00
C SER A 66 -6.09 -11.03 -11.84
N SER A 67 -5.29 -11.90 -11.20
CA SER A 67 -4.47 -12.92 -11.88
C SER A 67 -5.05 -14.31 -11.67
N LEU A 68 -5.27 -15.05 -12.77
CA LEU A 68 -5.64 -16.46 -12.74
C LEU A 68 -4.48 -17.36 -12.26
N ALA A 69 -3.24 -16.89 -12.38
CA ALA A 69 -2.05 -17.59 -11.87
C ALA A 69 -1.80 -17.32 -10.37
N GLU A 70 -2.75 -16.65 -9.69
CA GLU A 70 -2.85 -16.36 -8.25
C GLU A 70 -1.68 -15.59 -7.59
N ASN A 71 -0.59 -15.30 -8.31
CA ASN A 71 0.58 -14.65 -7.72
C ASN A 71 0.61 -13.11 -7.84
N SER A 72 -0.44 -12.48 -8.39
CA SER A 72 -0.51 -11.02 -8.47
C SER A 72 -1.95 -10.49 -8.45
N GLY A 73 -2.09 -9.27 -7.96
CA GLY A 73 -3.33 -8.50 -7.97
C GLY A 73 -3.11 -7.09 -8.50
N LEU A 74 -4.21 -6.42 -8.84
CA LEU A 74 -4.24 -5.00 -9.19
C LEU A 74 -4.52 -4.19 -7.92
N THR A 75 -3.75 -3.14 -7.69
CA THR A 75 -3.97 -2.21 -6.58
C THR A 75 -4.17 -0.78 -7.08
N ASN A 76 -5.04 -0.05 -6.39
CA ASN A 76 -5.21 1.38 -6.51
C ASN A 76 -5.25 1.99 -5.10
N CYS A 77 -4.38 2.96 -4.82
CA CYS A 77 -4.37 3.64 -3.53
C CYS A 77 -3.93 5.09 -3.58
N GLN A 78 -4.23 5.78 -2.48
CA GLN A 78 -3.81 7.13 -2.17
C GLN A 78 -2.88 7.11 -0.96
N LEU A 79 -1.68 7.68 -1.12
CA LEU A 79 -0.77 7.97 -0.01
C LEU A 79 -1.10 9.36 0.51
N VAL A 80 -1.91 9.43 1.57
CA VAL A 80 -2.47 10.66 2.15
C VAL A 80 -1.57 11.13 3.28
N PHE A 81 -0.87 12.25 3.11
CA PHE A 81 0.04 12.78 4.12
C PHE A 81 -0.73 13.72 5.07
N THR A 82 -0.60 13.48 6.38
CA THR A 82 -1.32 14.20 7.44
C THR A 82 -0.39 14.91 8.43
N ALA A 83 0.92 14.87 8.17
CA ALA A 83 1.92 15.55 9.01
C ALA A 83 3.10 16.08 8.19
N GLY A 84 3.91 16.92 8.83
CA GLY A 84 5.14 17.48 8.25
C GLY A 84 4.90 18.36 7.02
N LYS A 85 5.93 18.47 6.16
CA LYS A 85 5.96 19.36 4.99
C LYS A 85 4.82 19.10 3.99
N TYR A 86 4.35 17.86 3.91
CA TYR A 86 3.35 17.42 2.91
C TYR A 86 1.94 17.27 3.48
N ASN A 87 1.70 17.71 4.71
CA ASN A 87 0.38 17.66 5.34
C ASN A 87 -0.72 18.23 4.41
N GLY A 88 -1.81 17.48 4.22
CA GLY A 88 -2.93 17.81 3.35
C GLY A 88 -2.70 17.53 1.87
N SER A 89 -1.59 16.87 1.50
CA SER A 89 -1.29 16.45 0.12
C SER A 89 -1.40 14.94 -0.02
N SER A 90 -1.60 14.44 -1.24
CA SER A 90 -1.63 13.01 -1.52
C SER A 90 -0.92 12.63 -2.83
N LEU A 91 -0.49 11.37 -2.94
CA LEU A 91 -0.04 10.76 -4.19
C LEU A 91 -1.03 9.65 -4.58
N ALA A 92 -1.41 9.63 -5.86
CA ALA A 92 -2.23 8.56 -6.44
C ALA A 92 -1.31 7.49 -7.03
N VAL A 93 -1.54 6.24 -6.64
CA VAL A 93 -0.69 5.09 -6.99
C VAL A 93 -1.56 3.97 -7.54
N GLN A 94 -1.11 3.35 -8.64
CA GLN A 94 -1.75 2.16 -9.19
C GLN A 94 -0.73 1.23 -9.85
N GLY A 95 -1.02 -0.07 -9.83
CA GLY A 95 -0.18 -1.07 -10.50
C GLY A 95 -0.44 -2.47 -9.97
N LEU A 96 0.44 -3.40 -10.33
CA LEU A 96 0.38 -4.77 -9.83
C LEU A 96 1.08 -4.89 -8.48
N PHE A 97 0.60 -5.81 -7.64
CA PHE A 97 1.25 -6.19 -6.40
C PHE A 97 1.25 -7.73 -6.26
N PRO A 98 2.25 -8.33 -5.60
CA PRO A 98 2.26 -9.77 -5.32
C PRO A 98 1.29 -10.10 -4.18
N VAL A 99 0.60 -11.25 -4.27
CA VAL A 99 -0.37 -11.70 -3.26
C VAL A 99 0.28 -12.55 -2.16
N ALA A 100 1.41 -13.20 -2.46
CA ALA A 100 2.19 -14.03 -1.56
C ALA A 100 3.70 -13.88 -1.89
N PRO A 101 4.60 -14.38 -1.04
CA PRO A 101 5.65 -13.60 -0.35
C PRO A 101 6.32 -12.52 -1.21
N LEU A 102 6.48 -11.33 -0.64
CA LEU A 102 7.08 -10.15 -1.28
C LEU A 102 8.63 -10.23 -1.33
N GLU A 103 9.21 -11.41 -1.59
CA GLU A 103 10.67 -11.61 -1.71
C GLU A 103 11.32 -10.75 -2.82
N THR A 104 10.49 -10.07 -3.62
CA THR A 104 10.92 -9.17 -4.68
C THR A 104 10.35 -7.77 -4.47
N VAL A 105 11.19 -6.77 -4.73
CA VAL A 105 10.75 -5.38 -4.91
C VAL A 105 9.73 -5.33 -6.04
N PHE A 106 8.59 -4.69 -5.81
CA PHE A 106 7.59 -4.46 -6.85
C PHE A 106 7.34 -2.97 -7.08
N GLU A 107 7.05 -2.63 -8.33
CA GLU A 107 6.87 -1.25 -8.79
C GLU A 107 5.41 -0.96 -9.09
N ARG A 108 4.96 0.23 -8.69
CA ARG A 108 3.65 0.80 -9.06
C ARG A 108 3.83 2.22 -9.58
N ALA A 109 2.97 2.62 -10.51
CA ALA A 109 3.02 3.96 -11.09
C ALA A 109 2.41 4.98 -10.13
N ILE A 110 3.10 6.12 -9.97
CA ILE A 110 2.53 7.34 -9.40
C ILE A 110 1.90 8.10 -10.57
N THR A 111 0.58 8.17 -10.60
CA THR A 111 -0.18 8.73 -11.73
C THR A 111 -0.73 10.12 -11.48
N GLY A 112 -0.57 10.63 -10.26
CA GLY A 112 -1.03 11.96 -9.90
C GLY A 112 -0.74 12.30 -8.44
N GLY A 113 -1.19 13.48 -8.05
CA GLY A 113 -1.20 13.90 -6.66
C GLY A 113 -2.02 15.17 -6.45
N THR A 114 -2.27 15.47 -5.18
CA THR A 114 -3.01 16.65 -4.74
C THR A 114 -2.14 17.56 -3.89
N GLY A 115 -2.58 18.79 -3.65
CA GLY A 115 -1.85 19.76 -2.83
C GLY A 115 -0.46 20.03 -3.38
N ARG A 116 0.57 19.80 -2.56
CA ARG A 116 1.98 19.95 -2.96
C ARG A 116 2.44 18.96 -4.03
N PHE A 117 1.68 17.88 -4.25
CA PHE A 117 1.93 16.89 -5.30
C PHE A 117 1.07 17.09 -6.54
N ARG A 118 0.48 18.28 -6.73
CA ARG A 118 -0.28 18.58 -7.96
C ARG A 118 0.61 18.37 -9.19
N LEU A 119 0.09 17.68 -10.21
CA LEU A 119 0.80 17.27 -11.43
C LEU A 119 1.99 16.32 -11.21
N ALA A 120 2.08 15.69 -10.03
CA ALA A 120 3.09 14.68 -9.77
C ALA A 120 2.92 13.45 -10.68
N ARG A 121 4.05 12.89 -11.12
CA ARG A 121 4.14 11.58 -11.77
C ARG A 121 5.43 10.88 -11.37
N GLY A 122 5.48 9.58 -11.56
CA GLY A 122 6.70 8.80 -11.31
C GLY A 122 6.38 7.36 -10.95
N TYR A 123 7.14 6.79 -10.03
CA TYR A 123 7.00 5.40 -9.64
C TYR A 123 7.26 5.21 -8.14
N LEU A 124 6.70 4.13 -7.61
CA LEU A 124 6.78 3.71 -6.22
C LEU A 124 7.36 2.30 -6.18
N LEU A 125 8.51 2.13 -5.54
CA LEU A 125 9.05 0.83 -5.21
C LEU A 125 8.56 0.43 -3.82
N THR A 126 8.11 -0.81 -3.68
CA THR A 126 7.70 -1.40 -2.40
C THR A 126 8.55 -2.62 -2.09
N THR A 127 9.10 -2.68 -0.87
CA THR A 127 9.90 -3.79 -0.36
C THR A 127 9.36 -4.22 0.98
N GLU A 128 9.09 -5.51 1.18
CA GLU A 128 8.77 -6.02 2.52
C GLU A 128 10.01 -5.98 3.41
N VAL A 129 9.86 -5.43 4.62
CA VAL A 129 10.98 -5.31 5.58
C VAL A 129 10.74 -6.08 6.87
N ARG A 130 9.47 -6.30 7.24
CA ARG A 130 9.10 -7.05 8.45
C ARG A 130 7.72 -7.64 8.26
N SER A 131 7.57 -8.94 8.52
CA SER A 131 6.28 -9.63 8.49
C SER A 131 6.14 -10.53 9.72
N THR A 132 4.96 -10.53 10.30
CA THR A 132 4.56 -11.40 11.42
C THR A 132 3.21 -12.04 11.08
N SER A 133 2.68 -12.89 11.96
CA SER A 133 1.34 -13.46 11.78
C SER A 133 0.20 -12.43 11.76
N THR A 134 0.44 -11.19 12.20
CA THR A 134 -0.60 -10.15 12.33
C THR A 134 -0.27 -8.83 11.66
N THR A 135 0.99 -8.60 11.29
CA THR A 135 1.46 -7.32 10.78
C THR A 135 2.37 -7.48 9.58
N LEU A 136 2.25 -6.58 8.62
CA LEU A 136 3.17 -6.46 7.49
C LEU A 136 3.68 -5.01 7.40
N THR A 137 4.99 -4.86 7.33
CA THR A 137 5.66 -3.57 7.15
C THR A 137 6.37 -3.56 5.79
N GLY A 138 5.95 -2.64 4.93
CA GLY A 138 6.56 -2.41 3.62
C GLY A 138 7.28 -1.07 3.57
N GLN A 139 8.54 -1.05 3.17
CA GLN A 139 9.26 0.17 2.80
C GLN A 139 8.72 0.68 1.45
N LEU A 140 8.46 1.97 1.39
CA LEU A 140 7.97 2.68 0.23
C LEU A 140 9.01 3.72 -0.21
N ASP A 141 9.53 3.56 -1.42
CA ASP A 141 10.44 4.50 -2.08
C ASP A 141 9.71 5.17 -3.26
N ALA A 142 9.25 6.40 -3.05
CA ALA A 142 8.51 7.17 -4.05
C ALA A 142 9.44 8.13 -4.81
N TYR A 143 9.58 7.92 -6.12
CA TYR A 143 10.35 8.78 -7.01
C TYR A 143 9.39 9.62 -7.85
N ILE A 144 9.39 10.92 -7.60
CA ILE A 144 8.36 11.83 -8.11
C ILE A 144 9.02 12.94 -8.94
N THR A 145 8.39 13.30 -10.06
CA THR A 145 8.71 14.46 -10.87
C THR A 145 7.46 15.30 -11.15
N PHE A 146 7.68 16.58 -11.42
CA PHE A 146 6.65 17.55 -11.76
C PHE A 146 6.95 18.06 -13.17
N ARG A 147 5.92 18.21 -14.02
CA ARG A 147 6.01 19.16 -15.14
C ARG A 147 4.81 20.07 -15.10
#